data_AF-A0A9Q9AJ31-F1
#
_entry.id   AF-A0A9Q9AJ31-F1
#
_cell.length_a   1.000
_cell.length_b   1.000
_cell.length_c   1.000
_cell.angle_alpha   90.00
_cell.angle_beta   90.00
_cell.angle_gamma   90.00
#
_symmetry.space_group_name_H-M   'P 1'
#
loop_
_entity.id
_entity.type
_entity.pdbx_description
1 polymer ?
#
loop_
_entity_poly.entity_id
_entity_poly.type
_entity_poly.pdbx_seq_one_letter_code
_entity_poly.pdbx_strand_id
1 'polypeptide(L)'
;MSQRHHRSRRPSCSQDNCGSRRFHIGDDGFTYCDQGHQQDAGLVVSQDTGELIVEGRRTRRADSDAESGVTRVSGFTGTKAFEHYLLCIQLILRKQLRWLIDIQKLPEELETIVRDLFALRLQKLQHKVSYDGDTDTEAQSSRMFSSQSEGDSGTDAETVTSHRSTALRKQPQNPKLTELLSLIYVGILLLRIPITIADMHKWVNDGDLLYYRAAREVPLSMRDRLPGHLQEPLEPQDLLRVETLHRKVLDILTSLNADVGMQAPPLNHPLVLYRWVRALCLPLEVYVIAQRVGQQLDFDYQYTVDAKAWSSISLRCPEVRLMTLVVIATKLLFPFDDAKRYPKSSRDMTALKMDWEVWQQVQSRGNMSIDDNSAVRHVVSQDESSHLTYQNAFTMTEEQSLELADDRLDQYLDWYEGNIASEEVRERGRAGREAEFRRTLFRMFPMHNVESHDKTSSPRAKAKIGESGNTSAEKLIQVQAALRPQRIVTVEESDDVPRTGTSYHQYRAVEELNGATQAFHEKAAQLAGYPLKGMLKAVFAIERRLLQFEKDLRKQDQPEES
;
A
#
# COMPACT_ATOMS: atom_id res chain seq x y z
N MET A 1 -20.75 61.31 -15.83
CA MET A 1 -21.34 60.63 -17.00
C MET A 1 -22.04 59.37 -16.52
N SER A 2 -23.38 59.37 -16.52
CA SER A 2 -24.21 58.32 -15.91
C SER A 2 -24.43 57.16 -16.89
N GLN A 3 -24.13 55.93 -16.45
CA GLN A 3 -24.28 54.69 -17.22
C GLN A 3 -25.75 54.42 -17.56
N ARG A 4 -26.07 54.20 -18.84
CA ARG A 4 -27.39 53.78 -19.31
C ARG A 4 -27.49 52.26 -19.26
N HIS A 5 -28.29 51.73 -18.34
CA HIS A 5 -28.72 50.33 -18.37
C HIS A 5 -29.62 50.07 -19.58
N HIS A 6 -29.27 49.08 -20.40
CA HIS A 6 -30.11 48.56 -21.48
C HIS A 6 -31.34 47.85 -20.88
N ARG A 7 -32.54 48.45 -21.03
CA ARG A 7 -33.82 47.78 -20.73
C ARG A 7 -34.08 46.70 -21.77
N SER A 8 -34.41 45.48 -21.32
CA SER A 8 -34.85 44.38 -22.21
C SER A 8 -36.05 44.84 -23.06
N ARG A 9 -35.99 44.57 -24.35
CA ARG A 9 -36.97 45.04 -25.33
C ARG A 9 -38.26 44.20 -25.18
N ARG A 10 -39.31 44.79 -24.58
CA ARG A 10 -40.66 44.23 -24.65
C ARG A 10 -41.11 44.16 -26.13
N PRO A 11 -41.87 43.12 -26.51
CA PRO A 11 -42.37 42.99 -27.88
C PRO A 11 -43.22 44.22 -28.26
N SER A 12 -43.11 44.66 -29.51
CA SER A 12 -43.93 45.72 -30.07
C SER A 12 -45.14 45.12 -30.79
N CYS A 13 -46.23 45.89 -30.86
CA CYS A 13 -47.44 45.54 -31.59
C CYS A 13 -47.11 45.17 -33.04
N SER A 14 -47.66 44.05 -33.52
CA SER A 14 -47.41 43.50 -34.86
C SER A 14 -48.03 44.30 -36.01
N GLN A 15 -48.96 45.21 -35.72
CA GLN A 15 -49.64 46.04 -36.72
C GLN A 15 -48.72 47.15 -37.27
N ASP A 16 -48.71 47.30 -38.60
CA ASP A 16 -47.91 48.31 -39.29
C ASP A 16 -48.14 49.71 -38.72
N ASN A 17 -47.04 50.40 -38.42
CA ASN A 17 -47.00 51.77 -37.89
C ASN A 17 -47.54 51.99 -36.46
N CYS A 18 -47.88 50.96 -35.70
CA CYS A 18 -48.44 51.13 -34.34
C CYS A 18 -47.38 51.37 -33.24
N GLY A 19 -46.19 50.77 -33.34
CA GLY A 19 -45.02 51.03 -32.46
C GLY A 19 -45.20 50.83 -30.94
N SER A 20 -46.41 50.49 -30.48
CA SER A 20 -46.77 50.41 -29.08
C SER A 20 -46.17 49.14 -28.45
N ARG A 21 -45.76 49.26 -27.18
CA ARG A 21 -45.08 48.20 -26.41
C ARG A 21 -45.79 47.85 -25.11
N ARG A 22 -46.98 48.41 -24.94
CA ARG A 22 -47.85 48.25 -23.79
C ARG A 22 -49.12 47.61 -24.31
N PHE A 23 -49.49 46.52 -23.65
CA PHE A 23 -50.66 45.73 -23.96
C PHE A 23 -51.49 45.58 -22.69
N HIS A 24 -52.80 45.69 -22.83
CA HIS A 24 -53.79 45.48 -21.79
C HIS A 24 -54.78 44.41 -22.25
N ILE A 25 -55.37 43.68 -21.30
CA ILE A 25 -56.35 42.65 -21.60
C ILE A 25 -57.73 43.32 -21.53
N GLY A 26 -58.51 43.22 -22.60
CA GLY A 26 -59.89 43.67 -22.61
C GLY A 26 -60.81 42.66 -21.93
N ASP A 27 -62.02 43.09 -21.58
CA ASP A 27 -63.01 42.25 -20.89
C ASP A 27 -63.42 41.00 -21.69
N ASP A 28 -63.17 41.00 -23.01
CA ASP A 28 -63.40 39.87 -23.93
C ASP A 28 -62.28 38.81 -23.88
N GLY A 29 -61.28 38.96 -23.02
CA GLY A 29 -60.17 38.00 -22.84
C GLY A 29 -59.04 38.10 -23.88
N PHE A 30 -59.13 39.07 -24.80
CA PHE A 30 -58.10 39.36 -25.80
C PHE A 30 -57.14 40.46 -25.34
N THR A 31 -55.90 40.39 -25.83
CA THR A 31 -54.87 41.39 -25.54
C THR A 31 -54.88 42.50 -26.60
N TYR A 32 -55.07 43.74 -26.16
CA TYR A 32 -55.06 44.94 -27.00
C TYR A 32 -53.82 45.79 -26.71
N CYS A 33 -53.31 46.47 -27.73
CA CYS A 33 -52.28 47.49 -27.52
C CYS A 33 -52.90 48.81 -27.06
N ASP A 34 -52.11 49.75 -26.52
CA ASP A 34 -52.60 51.08 -26.10
C ASP A 34 -53.29 51.89 -27.22
N GLN A 35 -53.08 51.52 -28.49
CA GLN A 35 -53.74 52.13 -29.66
C GLN A 35 -54.97 51.32 -30.13
N GLY A 36 -55.41 50.31 -29.37
CA GLY A 36 -56.64 49.55 -29.63
C GLY A 36 -56.50 48.39 -30.63
N HIS A 37 -55.29 48.04 -31.07
CA HIS A 37 -55.10 46.89 -31.95
C HIS A 37 -55.08 45.58 -31.17
N GLN A 38 -55.92 44.63 -31.58
CA GLN A 38 -55.94 43.27 -31.05
C GLN A 38 -54.65 42.54 -31.46
N GLN A 39 -54.08 41.74 -30.56
CA GLN A 39 -52.93 40.89 -30.84
C GLN A 39 -53.35 39.42 -30.77
N ASP A 40 -52.89 38.61 -31.74
CA ASP A 40 -53.08 37.15 -31.76
C ASP A 40 -52.20 36.40 -30.74
N ALA A 41 -51.53 37.14 -29.84
CA ALA A 41 -50.65 36.58 -28.83
C ALA A 41 -51.46 35.98 -27.66
N GLY A 42 -51.98 34.77 -27.87
CA GLY A 42 -52.30 33.78 -26.84
C GLY A 42 -53.57 34.02 -26.03
N LEU A 43 -54.45 33.01 -26.02
CA LEU A 43 -55.57 32.91 -25.09
C LEU A 43 -55.08 33.12 -23.65
N VAL A 44 -55.65 34.07 -22.91
CA VAL A 44 -55.39 34.19 -21.48
C VAL A 44 -56.07 33.01 -20.79
N VAL A 45 -55.29 32.01 -20.38
CA VAL A 45 -55.78 30.97 -19.47
C VAL A 45 -55.90 31.61 -18.10
N SER A 46 -57.13 31.89 -17.66
CA SER A 46 -57.37 32.28 -16.27
C SER A 46 -56.89 31.15 -15.36
N GLN A 47 -56.19 31.51 -14.29
CA GLN A 47 -56.00 30.56 -13.19
C GLN A 47 -57.38 30.29 -12.60
N ASP A 48 -57.77 29.02 -12.59
CA ASP A 48 -59.01 28.56 -11.96
C ASP A 48 -59.00 29.06 -10.51
N THR A 49 -60.02 29.82 -10.10
CA THR A 49 -60.12 30.40 -8.76
C THR A 49 -61.13 29.64 -7.91
N GLY A 50 -61.13 28.31 -8.03
CA GLY A 50 -61.86 27.45 -7.10
C GLY A 50 -61.27 27.54 -5.68
N GLU A 51 -62.13 27.44 -4.65
CA GLU A 51 -61.82 27.57 -3.21
C GLU A 51 -60.79 26.57 -2.65
N LEU A 52 -60.13 25.75 -3.47
CA LEU A 52 -59.21 24.69 -3.05
C LEU A 52 -57.93 24.65 -3.90
N ILE A 53 -57.14 25.71 -3.87
CA ILE A 53 -55.77 25.70 -4.38
C ILE A 53 -54.79 25.90 -3.23
N VAL A 54 -54.20 24.79 -2.75
CA VAL A 54 -53.05 24.83 -1.86
C VAL A 54 -51.80 24.99 -2.74
N GLU A 55 -51.33 26.22 -2.91
CA GLU A 55 -50.06 26.47 -3.57
C GLU A 55 -48.89 25.96 -2.69
N GLY A 56 -48.29 24.84 -3.08
CA GLY A 56 -47.01 24.41 -2.52
C GLY A 56 -45.94 25.47 -2.77
N ARG A 57 -45.20 25.89 -1.72
CA ARG A 57 -44.19 26.96 -1.77
C ARG A 57 -43.05 26.59 -2.72
N ARG A 58 -43.16 26.95 -4.00
CA ARG A 58 -42.08 26.82 -4.99
C ARG A 58 -41.07 27.95 -4.79
N THR A 59 -39.95 27.66 -4.14
CA THR A 59 -38.78 28.54 -4.12
C THR A 59 -38.16 28.56 -5.52
N ARG A 60 -38.34 29.66 -6.26
CA ARG A 60 -37.54 29.91 -7.49
C ARG A 60 -36.11 30.24 -7.06
N ARG A 61 -35.14 29.41 -7.47
CA ARG A 61 -33.72 29.78 -7.42
C ARG A 61 -33.53 30.97 -8.37
N ALA A 62 -33.15 32.11 -7.82
CA ALA A 62 -32.63 33.21 -8.62
C ALA A 62 -31.24 32.80 -9.09
N ASP A 63 -31.07 32.57 -10.40
CA ASP A 63 -29.74 32.48 -10.99
C ASP A 63 -29.11 33.87 -10.88
N SER A 64 -28.29 34.07 -9.85
CA SER A 64 -27.48 35.27 -9.72
C SER A 64 -26.25 35.12 -10.61
N ASP A 65 -26.23 35.85 -11.73
CA ASP A 65 -25.07 36.06 -12.61
C ASP A 65 -23.87 36.77 -11.93
N ALA A 66 -23.91 36.94 -10.61
CA ALA A 66 -22.80 37.43 -9.78
C ALA A 66 -21.74 36.35 -9.45
N GLU A 67 -21.89 35.12 -9.98
CA GLU A 67 -21.07 33.95 -9.63
C GLU A 67 -19.65 33.93 -10.25
N SER A 68 -19.24 34.93 -11.03
CA SER A 68 -17.89 34.92 -11.65
C SER A 68 -16.79 35.52 -10.77
N GLY A 69 -17.12 36.24 -9.69
CA GLY A 69 -16.16 37.09 -8.98
C GLY A 69 -15.55 36.56 -7.67
N VAL A 70 -16.18 35.64 -6.93
CA VAL A 70 -15.85 35.47 -5.50
C VAL A 70 -15.25 34.13 -5.09
N THR A 71 -15.29 33.04 -5.88
CA THR A 71 -14.68 31.77 -5.41
C THR A 71 -14.07 30.91 -6.52
N ARG A 72 -13.21 31.48 -7.38
CA ARG A 72 -12.18 30.66 -8.01
C ARG A 72 -10.91 30.84 -7.21
N VAL A 73 -10.72 30.03 -6.17
CA VAL A 73 -9.34 29.70 -5.78
C VAL A 73 -8.77 29.06 -7.03
N SER A 74 -8.01 29.81 -7.81
CA SER A 74 -7.39 29.27 -9.01
C SER A 74 -6.53 28.11 -8.54
N GLY A 75 -6.91 26.89 -8.91
CA GLY A 75 -6.03 25.73 -8.70
C GLY A 75 -4.66 26.10 -9.23
N PHE A 76 -3.62 25.72 -8.50
CA PHE A 76 -2.27 25.95 -9.01
C PHE A 76 -2.12 25.15 -10.31
N THR A 77 -1.43 25.73 -11.29
CA THR A 77 -1.13 25.08 -12.57
C THR A 77 0.37 25.10 -12.81
N GLY A 78 0.86 24.17 -13.64
CA GLY A 78 2.27 24.07 -13.99
C GLY A 78 3.20 23.86 -12.78
N THR A 79 4.30 24.61 -12.75
CA THR A 79 5.37 24.51 -11.73
C THR A 79 4.87 24.78 -10.32
N LYS A 80 4.00 25.77 -10.13
CA LYS A 80 3.42 26.11 -8.81
C LYS A 80 2.57 24.97 -8.24
N ALA A 81 1.88 24.23 -9.10
CA ALA A 81 1.15 23.03 -8.67
C ALA A 81 2.10 21.92 -8.23
N PHE A 82 3.22 21.77 -8.93
CA PHE A 82 4.23 20.78 -8.61
C PHE A 82 4.95 21.10 -7.29
N GLU A 83 5.34 22.35 -7.05
CA GLU A 83 5.87 22.80 -5.75
C GLU A 83 4.90 22.50 -4.60
N HIS A 84 3.63 22.86 -4.80
CA HIS A 84 2.59 22.62 -3.81
C HIS A 84 2.33 21.12 -3.56
N TYR A 85 2.47 20.29 -4.60
CA TYR A 85 2.45 18.83 -4.47
C TYR A 85 3.62 18.30 -3.63
N LEU A 86 4.83 18.83 -3.82
CA LEU A 86 5.98 18.46 -2.99
C LEU A 86 5.77 18.80 -1.51
N LEU A 87 5.13 19.94 -1.21
CA LEU A 87 4.75 20.29 0.16
C LEU A 87 3.74 19.30 0.76
N CYS A 88 2.76 18.85 -0.02
CA CYS A 88 1.79 17.84 0.43
C CYS A 88 2.49 16.50 0.75
N ILE A 89 3.39 16.06 -0.13
CA ILE A 89 4.19 14.85 0.08
C ILE A 89 5.09 14.97 1.32
N GLN A 90 5.74 16.12 1.50
CA GLN A 90 6.59 16.36 2.66
C GLN A 90 5.79 16.28 3.96
N LEU A 91 4.55 16.80 3.98
CA LEU A 91 3.67 16.68 5.12
C LEU A 91 3.33 15.22 5.44
N ILE A 92 3.00 14.42 4.41
CA ILE A 92 2.72 12.99 4.56
C ILE A 92 3.94 12.25 5.10
N LEU A 93 5.13 12.50 4.54
CA LEU A 93 6.39 11.90 5.01
C LEU A 93 6.66 12.22 6.49
N ARG A 94 6.43 13.47 6.91
CA ARG A 94 6.55 13.87 8.33
C ARG A 94 5.57 13.12 9.22
N LYS A 95 4.32 12.94 8.80
CA LYS A 95 3.32 12.17 9.56
C LYS A 95 3.72 10.69 9.69
N GLN A 96 4.21 10.09 8.61
CA GLN A 96 4.73 8.71 8.62
C GLN A 96 5.90 8.56 9.59
N LEU A 97 6.88 9.47 9.55
CA LEU A 97 8.04 9.45 10.45
C LEU A 97 7.67 9.67 11.92
N ARG A 98 6.77 10.61 12.21
CA ARG A 98 6.26 10.84 13.57
C ARG A 98 5.59 9.60 14.14
N TRP A 99 4.76 8.92 13.36
CA TRP A 99 4.16 7.66 13.79
C TRP A 99 5.23 6.60 14.13
N LEU A 100 6.27 6.49 13.30
CA LEU A 100 7.37 5.55 13.54
C LEU A 100 8.19 5.89 14.80
N ILE A 101 8.43 7.16 15.09
CA ILE A 101 9.21 7.61 16.25
C ILE A 101 8.35 7.57 17.53
N ASP A 102 7.15 8.17 17.49
CA ASP A 102 6.30 8.34 18.67
C ASP A 102 5.61 7.04 19.09
N ILE A 103 5.13 6.25 18.13
CA ILE A 103 4.34 5.03 18.40
C ILE A 103 5.23 3.79 18.33
N GLN A 104 6.00 3.60 17.24
CA GLN A 104 6.89 2.45 17.09
C GLN A 104 8.23 2.59 17.84
N LYS A 105 8.47 3.75 18.48
CA LYS A 105 9.68 4.02 19.30
C LYS A 105 10.99 3.83 18.56
N LEU A 106 11.01 4.20 17.28
CA LEU A 106 12.23 4.25 16.50
C LEU A 106 13.11 5.46 16.90
N PRO A 107 14.44 5.35 16.71
CA PRO A 107 15.38 6.44 16.96
C PRO A 107 15.02 7.72 16.19
N GLU A 108 15.18 8.89 16.82
CA GLU A 108 14.94 10.21 16.22
C GLU A 108 15.89 10.50 15.05
N GLU A 109 17.07 9.86 15.05
CA GLU A 109 18.06 9.90 13.97
C GLU A 109 17.45 9.47 12.62
N LEU A 110 16.39 8.64 12.64
CA LEU A 110 15.68 8.22 11.44
C LEU A 110 15.10 9.42 10.69
N GLU A 111 14.53 10.42 11.39
CA GLU A 111 13.98 11.61 10.74
C GLU A 111 15.08 12.40 10.03
N THR A 112 16.25 12.52 10.65
CA THR A 112 17.39 13.25 10.07
C THR A 112 17.87 12.57 8.79
N ILE A 113 18.08 11.25 8.82
CA ILE A 113 18.56 10.50 7.66
C ILE A 113 17.54 10.56 6.51
N VAL A 114 16.26 10.32 6.80
CA VAL A 114 15.22 10.32 5.76
C VAL A 114 15.03 11.73 5.18
N ARG A 115 15.16 12.79 6.00
CA ARG A 115 15.17 14.17 5.53
C ARG A 115 16.32 14.44 4.56
N ASP A 116 17.52 13.96 4.86
CA ASP A 116 18.69 14.16 4.02
C ASP A 116 18.58 13.37 2.70
N LEU A 117 18.09 12.12 2.76
CA LEU A 117 17.77 11.33 1.56
C LEU A 117 16.71 12.00 0.69
N PHE A 118 15.67 12.57 1.31
CA PHE A 118 14.64 13.32 0.60
C PHE A 118 15.20 14.62 0.00
N ALA A 119 16.12 15.30 0.69
CA ALA A 119 16.80 16.49 0.17
C ALA A 119 17.64 16.17 -1.08
N LEU A 120 18.40 15.07 -1.07
CA LEU A 120 19.10 14.57 -2.26
C LEU A 120 18.13 14.28 -3.41
N ARG A 121 16.95 13.74 -3.10
CA ARG A 121 15.92 13.50 -4.10
C ARG A 121 15.33 14.79 -4.67
N LEU A 122 15.12 15.80 -3.83
CA LEU A 122 14.64 17.13 -4.25
C LEU A 122 15.65 17.85 -5.14
N GLN A 123 16.95 17.68 -4.91
CA GLN A 123 17.99 18.25 -5.80
C GLN A 123 17.81 17.78 -7.25
N LYS A 124 17.48 16.50 -7.46
CA LYS A 124 17.18 15.96 -8.80
C LYS A 124 15.92 16.57 -9.42
N LEU A 125 15.00 17.09 -8.61
CA LEU A 125 13.74 17.69 -9.08
C LEU A 125 13.84 19.21 -9.30
N GLN A 126 15.00 19.84 -9.03
CA GLN A 126 15.18 21.29 -9.15
C GLN A 126 14.81 21.83 -10.53
N HIS A 127 15.14 21.10 -11.61
CA HIS A 127 14.79 21.53 -12.98
C HIS A 127 13.27 21.58 -13.23
N LYS A 128 12.45 20.87 -12.45
CA LYS A 128 10.97 20.95 -12.53
C LYS A 128 10.38 22.10 -11.71
N VAL A 129 11.18 22.68 -10.83
CA VAL A 129 10.78 23.72 -9.87
C VAL A 129 11.32 25.09 -10.29
N SER A 130 12.48 25.14 -10.95
CA SER A 130 13.10 26.38 -11.41
C SER A 130 12.23 27.10 -12.44
N TYR A 131 11.85 28.33 -12.11
CA TYR A 131 11.26 29.30 -13.02
C TYR A 131 12.39 29.86 -13.89
N ASP A 132 12.69 29.22 -15.02
CA ASP A 132 13.42 29.93 -16.08
C ASP A 132 12.37 30.72 -16.88
N GLY A 133 12.40 32.04 -16.70
CA GLY A 133 11.44 32.96 -17.29
C GLY A 133 11.48 32.96 -18.82
N ASP A 134 10.29 33.10 -19.40
CA ASP A 134 10.06 33.75 -20.70
C ASP A 134 10.24 33.01 -22.04
N THR A 135 10.36 31.67 -22.12
CA THR A 135 10.31 31.01 -23.46
C THR A 135 9.41 29.78 -23.62
N ASP A 136 8.76 29.26 -22.58
CA ASP A 136 8.17 27.91 -22.64
C ASP A 136 6.65 27.83 -22.96
N THR A 137 6.01 28.94 -23.32
CA THR A 137 4.56 28.97 -23.63
C THR A 137 4.16 28.14 -24.86
N GLU A 138 5.09 27.85 -25.79
CA GLU A 138 4.82 26.98 -26.95
C GLU A 138 5.29 25.52 -26.77
N ALA A 139 6.21 25.26 -25.85
CA ALA A 139 6.76 23.92 -25.66
C ALA A 139 5.90 23.04 -24.73
N GLN A 140 4.97 23.61 -23.96
CA GLN A 140 4.07 22.86 -23.07
C GLN A 140 2.77 22.41 -23.75
N SER A 141 2.27 23.14 -24.76
CA SER A 141 1.09 22.76 -25.54
C SER A 141 1.36 21.53 -26.43
N SER A 142 2.59 21.37 -26.91
CA SER A 142 3.02 20.20 -27.68
C SER A 142 3.26 18.92 -26.83
N ARG A 143 3.28 19.02 -25.50
CA ARG A 143 3.52 17.87 -24.59
C ARG A 143 2.24 17.17 -24.12
N MET A 144 1.07 17.79 -24.28
CA MET A 144 -0.23 17.20 -23.88
C MET A 144 -0.92 16.40 -25.00
N PHE A 145 -0.35 16.34 -26.21
CA PHE A 145 -0.98 15.71 -27.39
C PHE A 145 -0.13 14.60 -28.03
N SER A 146 0.67 13.86 -27.25
CA SER A 146 1.36 12.65 -27.75
C SER A 146 0.91 11.42 -26.97
N SER A 147 -0.33 11.02 -27.23
CA SER A 147 -0.89 9.71 -26.87
C SER A 147 -1.94 9.35 -27.90
N GLN A 148 -1.50 9.08 -29.12
CA GLN A 148 -2.28 8.38 -30.16
C GLN A 148 -1.35 7.95 -31.30
N SER A 149 -0.98 6.66 -31.31
CA SER A 149 -1.09 5.75 -32.47
C SER A 149 -0.25 4.48 -32.22
N GLU A 150 -0.92 3.38 -31.91
CA GLU A 150 -0.46 2.05 -32.32
C GLU A 150 -0.95 1.82 -33.76
N GLY A 151 -0.03 1.46 -34.64
CA GLY A 151 -0.29 1.22 -36.06
C GLY A 151 0.94 0.60 -36.68
N ASP A 152 0.94 -0.73 -36.74
CA ASP A 152 1.91 -1.57 -37.42
C ASP A 152 1.98 -1.23 -38.91
N SER A 153 3.17 -0.84 -39.40
CA SER A 153 3.63 -1.13 -40.75
C SER A 153 5.12 -0.80 -40.86
N GLY A 154 5.91 -1.80 -41.23
CA GLY A 154 7.34 -1.66 -41.45
C GLY A 154 7.69 -0.76 -42.63
N THR A 155 8.80 -0.02 -42.52
CA THR A 155 9.92 -0.02 -43.46
C THR A 155 11.02 0.91 -42.95
N ASP A 156 12.26 0.54 -43.26
CA ASP A 156 13.49 1.13 -42.77
C ASP A 156 13.66 2.61 -43.16
N ALA A 157 13.90 3.45 -42.15
CA ALA A 157 14.57 4.73 -42.31
C ALA A 157 15.32 5.09 -41.02
N GLU A 158 16.63 4.80 -41.01
CA GLU A 158 17.57 5.39 -40.06
C GLU A 158 17.55 6.92 -40.22
N THR A 159 17.28 7.66 -39.15
CA THR A 159 17.85 9.01 -38.87
C THR A 159 17.29 9.61 -37.56
N VAL A 160 18.20 9.95 -36.64
CA VAL A 160 18.15 11.07 -35.67
C VAL A 160 17.04 11.07 -34.58
N THR A 161 16.03 10.19 -34.62
CA THR A 161 14.93 10.15 -33.63
C THR A 161 15.25 9.38 -32.35
N SER A 162 16.29 8.53 -32.33
CA SER A 162 16.64 7.67 -31.18
C SER A 162 17.27 8.42 -29.99
N HIS A 163 17.84 9.61 -30.21
CA HIS A 163 18.43 10.42 -29.14
C HIS A 163 17.38 11.24 -28.35
N ARG A 164 16.20 11.51 -28.91
CA ARG A 164 15.11 12.21 -28.20
C ARG A 164 14.31 11.27 -27.31
N SER A 165 14.10 10.01 -27.70
CA SER A 165 13.35 9.03 -26.91
C SER A 165 14.10 8.56 -25.65
N THR A 166 15.43 8.59 -25.66
CA THR A 166 16.28 8.29 -24.49
C THR A 166 16.36 9.46 -23.50
N ALA A 167 16.23 10.70 -23.97
CA ALA A 167 16.18 11.90 -23.11
C ALA A 167 14.85 12.04 -22.35
N LEU A 168 13.71 11.64 -22.95
CA LEU A 168 12.43 11.59 -22.23
C LEU A 168 12.41 10.51 -21.13
N ARG A 169 13.17 9.42 -21.28
CA ARG A 169 13.34 8.38 -20.24
C ARG A 169 14.20 8.83 -19.05
N LYS A 170 14.93 9.95 -19.15
CA LYS A 170 15.81 10.48 -18.09
C LYS A 170 15.16 11.57 -17.22
N GLN A 171 13.94 12.00 -17.52
CA GLN A 171 13.28 13.01 -16.71
C GLN A 171 12.85 12.40 -15.35
N PRO A 172 13.25 13.01 -14.22
CA PRO A 172 12.97 12.46 -12.89
C PRO A 172 11.47 12.43 -12.67
N GLN A 173 10.90 11.24 -12.44
CA GLN A 173 9.46 11.09 -12.20
C GLN A 173 9.01 11.86 -10.96
N ASN A 174 7.72 12.20 -10.90
CA ASN A 174 7.15 12.84 -9.72
C ASN A 174 7.24 11.86 -8.53
N PRO A 175 7.62 12.34 -7.33
CA PRO A 175 7.74 11.46 -6.18
C PRO A 175 6.40 10.83 -5.85
N LYS A 176 6.38 9.54 -5.55
CA LYS A 176 5.17 8.77 -5.22
C LYS A 176 5.18 8.34 -3.75
N LEU A 177 4.02 8.00 -3.19
CA LEU A 177 3.94 7.48 -1.82
C LEU A 177 4.77 6.20 -1.60
N THR A 178 4.87 5.34 -2.61
CA THR A 178 5.73 4.16 -2.57
C THR A 178 7.21 4.51 -2.43
N GLU A 179 7.64 5.61 -3.06
CA GLU A 179 9.00 6.11 -2.93
C GLU A 179 9.29 6.61 -1.52
N LEU A 180 8.32 7.26 -0.86
CA LEU A 180 8.46 7.69 0.55
C LEU A 180 8.68 6.51 1.48
N LEU A 181 7.88 5.45 1.33
CA LEU A 181 8.06 4.22 2.10
C LEU A 181 9.43 3.59 1.85
N SER A 182 9.90 3.57 0.60
CA SER A 182 11.22 3.07 0.27
C SER A 182 12.34 3.93 0.86
N LEU A 183 12.20 5.26 0.90
CA LEU A 183 13.17 6.16 1.55
C LEU A 183 13.23 5.92 3.06
N ILE A 184 12.08 5.75 3.70
CA ILE A 184 12.00 5.36 5.12
C ILE A 184 12.73 4.03 5.36
N TYR A 185 12.49 3.03 4.51
CA TYR A 185 13.17 1.73 4.63
C TYR A 185 14.69 1.85 4.46
N VAL A 186 15.16 2.65 3.50
CA VAL A 186 16.59 2.91 3.33
C VAL A 186 17.17 3.58 4.57
N GLY A 187 16.45 4.52 5.20
CA GLY A 187 16.86 5.11 6.48
C GLY A 187 16.97 4.07 7.62
N ILE A 188 15.99 3.16 7.73
CA ILE A 188 16.01 2.05 8.69
C ILE A 188 17.22 1.13 8.44
N LEU A 189 17.51 0.83 7.17
CA LEU A 189 18.66 0.02 6.77
C LEU A 189 19.98 0.70 7.13
N LEU A 190 20.11 2.01 6.88
CA LEU A 190 21.30 2.81 7.22
C LEU A 190 21.58 2.81 8.73
N LEU A 191 20.53 2.86 9.56
CA LEU A 191 20.62 2.75 11.01
C LEU A 191 20.79 1.30 11.52
N ARG A 192 20.77 0.31 10.62
CA ARG A 192 20.85 -1.13 10.94
C ARG A 192 19.79 -1.59 11.94
N ILE A 193 18.62 -0.97 11.91
CA ILE A 193 17.48 -1.36 12.76
C ILE A 193 16.94 -2.71 12.22
N PRO A 194 16.62 -3.69 13.08
CA PRO A 194 16.20 -5.04 12.66
C PRO A 194 14.73 -5.10 12.21
N ILE A 195 14.31 -4.15 11.36
CA ILE A 195 12.99 -4.10 10.71
C ILE A 195 13.16 -4.51 9.26
N THR A 196 12.26 -5.36 8.76
CA THR A 196 12.28 -5.84 7.38
C THR A 196 11.20 -5.17 6.54
N ILE A 197 11.30 -5.30 5.22
CA ILE A 197 10.27 -4.86 4.27
C ILE A 197 8.90 -5.49 4.58
N ALA A 198 8.88 -6.72 5.08
CA ALA A 198 7.65 -7.39 5.50
C ALA A 198 6.92 -6.63 6.61
N ASP A 199 7.65 -6.08 7.59
CA ASP A 199 7.06 -5.34 8.69
C ASP A 199 6.44 -4.02 8.19
N MET A 200 7.15 -3.30 7.31
CA MET A 200 6.61 -2.08 6.70
C MET A 200 5.38 -2.37 5.84
N HIS A 201 5.42 -3.45 5.07
CA HIS A 201 4.29 -3.89 4.27
C HIS A 201 3.08 -4.23 5.16
N LYS A 202 3.31 -4.93 6.26
CA LYS A 202 2.29 -5.24 7.26
C LYS A 202 1.69 -3.96 7.84
N TRP A 203 2.49 -3.02 8.35
CA TRP A 203 1.96 -1.76 8.92
C TRP A 203 1.15 -0.94 7.91
N VAL A 204 1.54 -0.93 6.64
CA VAL A 204 0.79 -0.24 5.58
C VAL A 204 -0.54 -0.94 5.32
N ASN A 205 -0.51 -2.25 5.10
CA ASN A 205 -1.69 -3.04 4.78
C ASN A 205 -2.65 -3.19 5.96
N ASP A 206 -2.15 -3.07 7.19
CA ASP A 206 -2.97 -3.04 8.40
C ASP A 206 -3.66 -1.69 8.58
N GLY A 207 -3.17 -0.64 7.90
CA GLY A 207 -3.67 0.73 7.99
C GLY A 207 -3.06 1.54 9.13
N ASP A 208 -2.08 0.98 9.84
CA ASP A 208 -1.35 1.61 10.93
C ASP A 208 -0.39 2.69 10.42
N LEU A 209 0.35 2.40 9.35
CA LEU A 209 1.23 3.37 8.68
C LEU A 209 0.46 4.07 7.55
N LEU A 210 0.45 5.41 7.60
CA LEU A 210 -0.28 6.25 6.65
C LEU A 210 0.14 5.97 5.19
N TYR A 211 -0.76 5.41 4.38
CA TYR A 211 -0.53 5.18 2.94
C TYR A 211 -1.82 5.36 2.12
N TYR A 212 -2.85 4.55 2.36
CA TYR A 212 -4.10 4.58 1.57
C TYR A 212 -4.90 5.88 1.75
N ARG A 213 -4.92 6.42 2.98
CA ARG A 213 -5.66 7.63 3.36
C ARG A 213 -4.80 8.90 3.37
N ALA A 214 -3.67 8.88 2.68
CA ALA A 214 -2.71 9.99 2.74
C ALA A 214 -3.30 11.33 2.28
N ALA A 215 -4.21 11.33 1.29
CA ALA A 215 -4.92 12.53 0.83
C ALA A 215 -5.87 13.16 1.87
N ARG A 216 -6.40 12.38 2.83
CA ARG A 216 -7.29 12.87 3.90
C ARG A 216 -6.52 13.59 5.00
N GLU A 217 -5.32 13.11 5.27
CA GLU A 217 -4.42 13.71 6.25
C GLU A 217 -3.81 15.05 5.77
N VAL A 218 -3.98 15.40 4.48
CA VAL A 218 -3.57 16.69 3.92
C VAL A 218 -4.72 17.70 4.08
N PRO A 219 -4.46 18.90 4.64
CA PRO A 219 -5.50 19.91 4.83
C PRO A 219 -6.27 20.23 3.54
N LEU A 220 -7.60 20.40 3.65
CA LEU A 220 -8.49 20.77 2.54
C LEU A 220 -7.99 21.96 1.73
N SER A 221 -7.46 22.99 2.41
CA SER A 221 -6.90 24.18 1.76
C SER A 221 -5.71 23.91 0.85
N MET A 222 -4.97 22.83 1.10
CA MET A 222 -3.88 22.37 0.24
C MET A 222 -4.42 21.46 -0.86
N ARG A 223 -5.31 20.53 -0.52
CA ARG A 223 -5.87 19.56 -1.47
C ARG A 223 -6.67 20.23 -2.60
N ASP A 224 -7.55 21.17 -2.27
CA ASP A 224 -8.39 21.88 -3.26
C ASP A 224 -7.59 22.67 -4.30
N ARG A 225 -6.34 23.01 -3.99
CA ARG A 225 -5.45 23.77 -4.89
C ARG A 225 -4.66 22.88 -5.85
N LEU A 226 -4.65 21.57 -5.64
CA LEU A 226 -3.96 20.62 -6.51
C LEU A 226 -4.84 20.23 -7.70
N PRO A 227 -4.28 20.10 -8.91
CA PRO A 227 -4.98 19.48 -10.03
C PRO A 227 -5.18 17.96 -9.80
N GLY A 228 -6.23 17.38 -10.38
CA GLY A 228 -6.63 15.98 -10.16
C GLY A 228 -5.50 14.96 -10.36
N HIS A 229 -4.70 15.10 -11.42
CA HIS A 229 -3.57 14.21 -11.71
C HIS A 229 -2.44 14.22 -10.66
N LEU A 230 -2.38 15.23 -9.78
CA LEU A 230 -1.46 15.29 -8.62
C LEU A 230 -2.15 14.88 -7.32
N GLN A 231 -3.48 14.79 -7.30
CA GLN A 231 -4.24 14.24 -6.17
C GLN A 231 -4.29 12.71 -6.23
N GLU A 232 -4.48 12.13 -7.43
CA GLU A 232 -4.55 10.67 -7.63
C GLU A 232 -3.37 9.90 -7.01
N PRO A 233 -2.10 10.34 -7.13
CA PRO A 233 -0.98 9.61 -6.50
C PRO A 233 -0.97 9.65 -4.97
N LEU A 234 -1.74 10.55 -4.35
CA LEU A 234 -1.89 10.68 -2.91
C LEU A 234 -2.98 9.74 -2.34
N GLU A 235 -3.75 9.08 -3.20
CA GLU A 235 -4.83 8.16 -2.81
C GLU A 235 -4.72 6.84 -3.60
N PRO A 236 -3.79 5.95 -3.19
CA PRO A 236 -3.59 4.66 -3.84
C PRO A 236 -4.86 3.80 -3.78
N GLN A 237 -5.37 3.40 -4.95
CA GLN A 237 -6.57 2.56 -5.07
C GLN A 237 -6.27 1.05 -4.98
N ASP A 238 -5.01 0.66 -5.18
CA ASP A 238 -4.58 -0.73 -5.14
C ASP A 238 -3.81 -1.04 -3.85
N LEU A 239 -3.98 -2.25 -3.34
CA LEU A 239 -3.16 -2.75 -2.24
C LEU A 239 -1.68 -2.74 -2.59
N LEU A 240 -0.85 -2.31 -1.64
CA LEU A 240 0.60 -2.29 -1.81
C LEU A 240 1.11 -3.73 -2.01
N ARG A 241 1.74 -3.97 -3.15
CA ARG A 241 2.44 -5.24 -3.42
C ARG A 241 3.86 -5.15 -2.88
N VAL A 242 4.27 -6.17 -2.12
CA VAL A 242 5.62 -6.21 -1.51
C VAL A 242 6.74 -6.12 -2.54
N GLU A 243 6.57 -6.78 -3.69
CA GLU A 243 7.55 -6.73 -4.78
C GLU A 243 7.79 -5.31 -5.30
N THR A 244 6.74 -4.48 -5.33
CA THR A 244 6.86 -3.09 -5.77
C THR A 244 7.76 -2.32 -4.80
N LEU A 245 7.64 -2.59 -3.50
CA LEU A 245 8.49 -1.97 -2.49
C LEU A 245 9.94 -2.44 -2.60
N HIS A 246 10.19 -3.75 -2.72
CA HIS A 246 11.53 -4.30 -2.96
C HIS A 246 12.21 -3.70 -4.19
N ARG A 247 11.48 -3.63 -5.31
CA ARG A 247 11.98 -3.03 -6.55
C ARG A 247 12.30 -1.55 -6.36
N LYS A 248 11.46 -0.79 -5.66
CA LYS A 248 11.68 0.64 -5.42
C LYS A 248 12.84 0.92 -4.47
N VAL A 249 13.01 0.13 -3.42
CA VAL A 249 14.20 0.20 -2.54
C VAL A 249 15.46 -0.03 -3.36
N LEU A 250 15.47 -1.08 -4.20
CA LEU A 250 16.61 -1.39 -5.06
C LEU A 250 16.89 -0.28 -6.08
N ASP A 251 15.85 0.30 -6.71
CA ASP A 251 15.99 1.44 -7.63
C ASP A 251 16.65 2.64 -6.92
N ILE A 252 16.19 2.97 -5.70
CA ILE A 252 16.73 4.08 -4.90
C ILE A 252 18.20 3.82 -4.55
N LEU A 253 18.51 2.64 -4.01
CA LEU A 253 19.89 2.26 -3.66
C LEU A 253 20.82 2.26 -4.87
N THR A 254 20.34 1.80 -6.02
CA THR A 254 21.08 1.86 -7.28
C THR A 254 21.36 3.30 -7.69
N SER A 255 20.37 4.18 -7.58
CA SER A 255 20.55 5.60 -7.88
C SER A 255 21.52 6.28 -6.90
N LEU A 256 21.44 5.97 -5.60
CA LEU A 256 22.33 6.55 -4.59
C LEU A 256 23.77 6.07 -4.73
N ASN A 257 23.97 4.80 -5.12
CA ASN A 257 25.29 4.28 -5.44
C ASN A 257 25.87 4.97 -6.68
N ALA A 258 25.07 5.16 -7.73
CA ALA A 258 25.51 5.82 -8.95
C ALA A 258 25.84 7.31 -8.75
N ASP A 259 25.04 8.02 -7.95
CA ASP A 259 25.17 9.48 -7.82
C ASP A 259 26.10 9.92 -6.69
N VAL A 260 26.13 9.17 -5.58
CA VAL A 260 26.85 9.54 -4.35
C VAL A 260 27.93 8.51 -4.00
N GLY A 261 27.98 7.35 -4.67
CA GLY A 261 28.86 6.24 -4.29
C GLY A 261 28.45 5.56 -2.98
N MET A 262 27.20 5.74 -2.55
CA MET A 262 26.71 5.21 -1.28
C MET A 262 26.48 3.70 -1.37
N GLN A 263 27.28 2.94 -0.63
CA GLN A 263 27.06 1.50 -0.43
C GLN A 263 26.10 1.26 0.74
N ALA A 264 25.07 0.46 0.50
CA ALA A 264 24.12 0.09 1.54
C ALA A 264 24.79 -0.85 2.56
N PRO A 265 24.65 -0.62 3.88
CA PRO A 265 25.16 -1.54 4.88
C PRO A 265 24.43 -2.89 4.79
N PRO A 266 25.05 -3.97 5.27
CA PRO A 266 24.38 -5.25 5.33
C PRO A 266 23.24 -5.22 6.32
N LEU A 267 22.20 -6.02 6.04
CA LEU A 267 21.10 -6.25 6.96
C LEU A 267 21.62 -6.64 8.34
N ASN A 268 20.92 -6.24 9.40
CA ASN A 268 21.14 -6.73 10.76
C ASN A 268 20.69 -8.20 10.90
N HIS A 269 21.35 -9.06 10.13
CA HIS A 269 21.00 -10.45 9.93
C HIS A 269 20.98 -11.28 11.22
N PRO A 270 21.79 -11.05 12.28
CA PRO A 270 21.70 -11.84 13.50
C PRO A 270 20.36 -11.63 14.22
N LEU A 271 19.93 -10.37 14.37
CA LEU A 271 18.67 -10.05 15.04
C LEU A 271 17.45 -10.46 14.20
N VAL A 272 17.50 -10.22 12.89
CA VAL A 272 16.43 -10.65 11.97
C VAL A 272 16.31 -12.18 11.95
N LEU A 273 17.44 -12.90 11.90
CA LEU A 273 17.47 -14.36 11.93
C LEU A 273 16.87 -14.90 13.23
N TYR A 274 17.30 -14.38 14.38
CA TYR A 274 16.75 -14.76 15.68
C TYR A 274 15.24 -14.52 15.75
N ARG A 275 14.79 -13.35 15.26
CA ARG A 275 13.37 -13.00 15.20
C ARG A 275 12.57 -13.99 14.34
N TRP A 276 13.09 -14.39 13.19
CA TRP A 276 12.42 -15.35 12.32
C TRP A 276 12.43 -16.77 12.87
N VAL A 277 13.53 -17.24 13.47
CA VAL A 277 13.59 -18.54 14.15
C VAL A 277 12.54 -18.59 15.27
N ARG A 278 12.42 -17.52 16.06
CA ARG A 278 11.37 -17.39 17.09
C ARG A 278 9.96 -17.34 16.49
N ALA A 279 9.73 -16.55 15.45
CA ALA A 279 8.42 -16.43 14.81
C ALA A 279 7.94 -17.76 14.19
N LEU A 280 8.86 -18.51 13.59
CA LEU A 280 8.60 -19.85 13.05
C LEU A 280 8.59 -20.94 14.13
N CYS A 281 8.84 -20.60 15.40
CA CYS A 281 8.93 -21.55 16.52
C CYS A 281 9.94 -22.68 16.27
N LEU A 282 11.05 -22.37 15.61
CA LEU A 282 12.09 -23.33 15.26
C LEU A 282 13.11 -23.52 16.40
N PRO A 283 13.75 -24.70 16.51
CA PRO A 283 14.86 -24.91 17.43
C PRO A 283 16.07 -24.02 17.14
N LEU A 284 16.87 -23.73 18.16
CA LEU A 284 18.00 -22.80 18.07
C LEU A 284 19.12 -23.30 17.16
N GLU A 285 19.19 -24.61 16.92
CA GLU A 285 20.11 -25.25 15.98
C GLU A 285 19.95 -24.68 14.57
N VAL A 286 18.73 -24.31 14.17
CA VAL A 286 18.46 -23.69 12.87
C VAL A 286 19.18 -22.35 12.74
N TYR A 287 19.24 -21.56 13.81
CA TYR A 287 19.98 -20.29 13.84
C TYR A 287 21.47 -20.53 13.55
N VAL A 288 22.07 -21.50 14.25
CA VAL A 288 23.49 -21.82 14.11
C VAL A 288 23.81 -22.35 12.71
N ILE A 289 23.00 -23.27 12.18
CA ILE A 289 23.21 -23.83 10.86
C ILE A 289 23.01 -22.79 9.75
N ALA A 290 21.98 -21.95 9.85
CA ALA A 290 21.76 -20.89 8.86
C ALA A 290 22.97 -19.94 8.78
N GLN A 291 23.56 -19.58 9.92
CA GLN A 291 24.79 -18.77 9.95
C GLN A 291 25.99 -19.51 9.32
N ARG A 292 26.20 -20.79 9.67
CA ARG A 292 27.30 -21.59 9.12
C ARG A 292 27.19 -21.77 7.61
N VAL A 293 26.00 -22.10 7.10
CA VAL A 293 25.77 -22.24 5.65
C VAL A 293 25.97 -20.89 4.96
N GLY A 294 25.51 -19.79 5.56
CA GLY A 294 25.76 -18.45 5.02
C GLY A 294 27.24 -18.08 4.93
N GLN A 295 28.04 -18.46 5.93
CA GLN A 295 29.50 -18.26 5.92
C GLN A 295 30.19 -19.11 4.85
N GLN A 296 29.78 -20.38 4.67
CA GLN A 296 30.35 -21.26 3.65
C GLN A 296 30.03 -20.81 2.21
N LEU A 297 28.86 -20.19 2.00
CA LEU A 297 28.45 -19.65 0.70
C LEU A 297 28.93 -18.21 0.45
N ASP A 298 29.69 -17.63 1.39
CA ASP A 298 30.21 -16.26 1.37
C ASP A 298 29.11 -15.22 1.10
N PHE A 299 28.07 -15.21 1.95
CA PHE A 299 26.99 -14.23 1.86
C PHE A 299 27.27 -12.97 2.69
N ASP A 300 27.25 -11.83 2.00
CA ASP A 300 27.55 -10.48 2.47
C ASP A 300 26.33 -9.80 3.10
N TYR A 301 25.11 -10.34 2.93
CA TYR A 301 23.82 -9.78 3.37
C TYR A 301 23.57 -8.29 3.00
N GLN A 302 24.26 -7.75 1.98
CA GLN A 302 24.06 -6.41 1.41
C GLN A 302 23.17 -6.46 0.16
N TYR A 303 22.42 -5.40 -0.15
CA TYR A 303 21.70 -5.33 -1.43
C TYR A 303 22.67 -5.42 -2.61
N THR A 304 22.40 -6.32 -3.57
CA THR A 304 23.25 -6.43 -4.76
C THR A 304 22.78 -5.44 -5.84
N VAL A 305 23.49 -4.32 -5.94
CA VAL A 305 23.19 -3.22 -6.87
C VAL A 305 23.70 -3.52 -8.29
N ASP A 306 24.87 -4.16 -8.42
CA ASP A 306 25.56 -4.38 -9.70
C ASP A 306 25.27 -5.75 -10.35
N ALA A 307 24.10 -6.33 -10.07
CA ALA A 307 23.77 -7.64 -10.58
C ALA A 307 23.38 -7.58 -12.08
N LYS A 308 23.92 -8.51 -12.88
CA LYS A 308 23.56 -8.69 -14.30
C LYS A 308 22.03 -8.84 -14.43
N ALA A 309 21.44 -8.33 -15.52
CA ALA A 309 19.99 -8.28 -15.74
C ALA A 309 19.25 -9.65 -15.65
N TRP A 310 19.97 -10.76 -15.84
CA TRP A 310 19.41 -12.12 -15.74
C TRP A 310 19.42 -12.69 -14.31
N SER A 311 20.08 -12.03 -13.35
CA SER A 311 20.07 -12.46 -11.96
C SER A 311 18.66 -12.37 -11.39
N SER A 312 18.23 -13.41 -10.67
CA SER A 312 16.91 -13.43 -10.01
C SER A 312 16.82 -12.23 -9.06
N ILE A 313 15.90 -11.31 -9.34
CA ILE A 313 15.58 -10.13 -8.51
C ILE A 313 15.42 -10.52 -7.03
N SER A 314 14.89 -11.72 -6.78
CA SER A 314 14.70 -12.30 -5.45
C SER A 314 16.02 -12.41 -4.66
N LEU A 315 17.11 -12.85 -5.30
CA LEU A 315 18.41 -13.01 -4.63
C LEU A 315 19.17 -11.70 -4.45
N ARG A 316 18.67 -10.60 -5.04
CA ARG A 316 19.23 -9.26 -4.81
C ARG A 316 18.84 -8.67 -3.46
N CYS A 317 17.74 -9.18 -2.90
CA CYS A 317 17.23 -8.76 -1.60
C CYS A 317 17.93 -9.59 -0.49
N PRO A 318 18.57 -8.96 0.50
CA PRO A 318 19.24 -9.69 1.58
C PRO A 318 18.25 -10.46 2.48
N GLU A 319 17.02 -9.98 2.64
CA GLU A 319 15.97 -10.65 3.43
C GLU A 319 15.61 -12.00 2.83
N VAL A 320 15.46 -12.06 1.50
CA VAL A 320 15.11 -13.29 0.78
C VAL A 320 16.25 -14.30 0.85
N ARG A 321 17.51 -13.85 0.70
CA ARG A 321 18.69 -14.70 0.87
C ARG A 321 18.77 -15.27 2.29
N LEU A 322 18.57 -14.43 3.31
CA LEU A 322 18.59 -14.87 4.70
C LEU A 322 17.46 -15.87 4.99
N MET A 323 16.24 -15.64 4.52
CA MET A 323 15.13 -16.57 4.72
C MET A 323 15.37 -17.90 3.99
N THR A 324 15.97 -17.85 2.81
CA THR A 324 16.36 -19.05 2.07
C THR A 324 17.33 -19.91 2.89
N LEU A 325 18.30 -19.30 3.58
CA LEU A 325 19.18 -20.03 4.50
C LEU A 325 18.41 -20.66 5.67
N VAL A 326 17.41 -19.97 6.22
CA VAL A 326 16.54 -20.53 7.28
C VAL A 326 15.78 -21.75 6.78
N VAL A 327 15.18 -21.66 5.59
CA VAL A 327 14.44 -22.76 4.97
C VAL A 327 15.37 -23.95 4.72
N ILE A 328 16.55 -23.73 4.14
CA ILE A 328 17.54 -24.79 3.88
C ILE A 328 18.03 -25.41 5.20
N ALA A 329 18.37 -24.61 6.20
CA ALA A 329 18.78 -25.08 7.52
C ALA A 329 17.69 -25.93 8.19
N THR A 330 16.43 -25.50 8.07
CA THR A 330 15.27 -26.25 8.57
C THR A 330 15.14 -27.58 7.84
N LYS A 331 15.22 -27.60 6.51
CA LYS A 331 15.15 -28.83 5.72
C LYS A 331 16.31 -29.80 6.00
N LEU A 332 17.51 -29.29 6.29
CA LEU A 332 18.68 -30.09 6.62
C LEU A 332 18.57 -30.75 8.00
N LEU A 333 18.08 -30.01 9.00
CA LEU A 333 17.98 -30.50 10.38
C LEU A 333 16.68 -31.27 10.65
N PHE A 334 15.56 -30.74 10.13
CA PHE A 334 14.19 -31.19 10.40
C PHE A 334 13.44 -31.34 9.07
N PRO A 335 13.74 -32.39 8.28
CA PRO A 335 13.06 -32.58 7.00
C PRO A 335 11.55 -32.81 7.19
N PHE A 336 10.76 -32.48 6.17
CA PHE A 336 9.30 -32.55 6.17
C PHE A 336 8.75 -33.95 5.80
N ASP A 337 9.59 -34.97 5.79
CA ASP A 337 9.24 -36.32 5.38
C ASP A 337 9.27 -37.32 6.55
N ASP A 338 8.65 -38.47 6.32
CA ASP A 338 8.61 -39.57 7.29
C ASP A 338 9.75 -40.59 7.12
N ALA A 339 10.73 -40.26 6.29
CA ALA A 339 11.90 -41.10 6.10
C ALA A 339 12.67 -41.23 7.44
N LYS A 340 12.89 -42.48 7.85
CA LYS A 340 13.63 -42.81 9.07
C LYS A 340 15.10 -42.48 8.84
N ARG A 341 15.63 -41.50 9.56
CA ARG A 341 17.06 -41.13 9.56
C ARG A 341 17.58 -41.21 10.99
N TYR A 342 18.84 -41.58 11.18
CA TYR A 342 19.40 -41.80 12.52
C TYR A 342 20.69 -41.00 12.77
N PRO A 343 20.76 -40.19 13.85
CA PRO A 343 21.94 -39.44 14.23
C PRO A 343 23.08 -40.36 14.68
N LYS A 344 24.32 -39.86 14.54
CA LYS A 344 25.52 -40.61 14.96
C LYS A 344 25.74 -40.56 16.48
N SER A 345 25.35 -39.45 17.12
CA SER A 345 25.60 -39.18 18.54
C SER A 345 24.45 -38.41 19.17
N SER A 346 24.31 -38.50 20.50
CA SER A 346 23.36 -37.67 21.26
C SER A 346 23.69 -36.17 21.20
N ARG A 347 24.93 -35.81 20.83
CA ARG A 347 25.37 -34.42 20.66
C ARG A 347 25.12 -33.87 19.26
N ASP A 348 24.60 -34.69 18.37
CA ASP A 348 24.26 -34.29 17.01
C ASP A 348 23.06 -33.32 17.05
N MET A 349 23.12 -32.25 16.26
CA MET A 349 22.02 -31.27 16.16
C MET A 349 20.73 -31.89 15.58
N THR A 350 20.83 -33.10 15.03
CA THR A 350 19.72 -33.86 14.44
C THR A 350 19.15 -34.93 15.40
N ALA A 351 19.56 -34.92 16.67
CA ALA A 351 19.07 -35.87 17.67
C ALA A 351 17.57 -35.74 17.99
N LEU A 352 16.96 -34.61 17.65
CA LEU A 352 15.54 -34.33 17.83
C LEU A 352 14.81 -34.34 16.49
N LYS A 353 13.59 -34.90 16.46
CA LYS A 353 12.65 -34.83 15.33
C LYS A 353 11.56 -33.81 15.65
N MET A 354 11.24 -32.97 14.67
CA MET A 354 10.13 -32.03 14.75
C MET A 354 8.79 -32.71 14.40
N ASP A 355 7.75 -32.37 15.16
CA ASP A 355 6.37 -32.78 14.90
C ASP A 355 5.67 -31.68 14.09
N TRP A 356 5.63 -31.86 12.77
CA TRP A 356 5.13 -30.87 11.84
C TRP A 356 3.61 -30.70 11.87
N GLU A 357 2.86 -31.72 12.30
CA GLU A 357 1.40 -31.64 12.47
C GLU A 357 1.07 -30.74 13.67
N VAL A 358 1.73 -30.96 14.80
CA VAL A 358 1.57 -30.10 15.99
C VAL A 358 2.03 -28.68 15.68
N TRP A 359 3.15 -28.51 14.97
CA TRP A 359 3.60 -27.20 14.53
C TRP A 359 2.53 -26.49 13.69
N GLN A 360 1.97 -27.16 12.69
CA GLN A 360 0.93 -26.59 11.83
C GLN A 360 -0.31 -26.20 12.64
N GLN A 361 -0.74 -27.03 13.59
CA GLN A 361 -1.87 -26.72 14.48
C GLN A 361 -1.59 -25.48 15.34
N VAL A 362 -0.41 -25.37 15.96
CA VAL A 362 -0.04 -24.21 16.79
C VAL A 362 0.00 -22.91 15.96
N GLN A 363 0.48 -23.00 14.73
CA GLN A 363 0.50 -21.87 13.81
C GLN A 363 -0.90 -21.48 13.31
N SER A 364 -1.78 -22.46 13.06
CA SER A 364 -3.15 -22.25 12.60
C SER A 364 -4.10 -21.80 13.71
N ARG A 365 -3.93 -22.26 14.96
CA ARG A 365 -4.74 -21.83 16.12
C ARG A 365 -4.58 -20.34 16.44
N GLY A 366 -3.47 -19.73 16.03
CA GLY A 366 -3.32 -18.28 16.09
C GLY A 366 -4.16 -17.52 15.05
N ASN A 367 -4.63 -18.20 14.00
CA ASN A 367 -5.40 -17.65 12.89
C ASN A 367 -6.88 -18.10 12.90
N MET A 368 -7.23 -19.21 13.56
CA MET A 368 -8.60 -19.71 13.68
C MET A 368 -8.94 -20.03 15.15
N SER A 369 -9.76 -19.19 15.77
CA SER A 369 -10.56 -19.56 16.94
C SER A 369 -11.81 -18.68 17.05
N ILE A 370 -12.80 -18.93 16.19
CA ILE A 370 -14.21 -18.94 16.60
C ILE A 370 -14.80 -20.18 15.96
N ASP A 371 -14.67 -21.27 16.68
CA ASP A 371 -15.65 -22.35 16.74
C ASP A 371 -15.34 -23.02 18.06
N ASP A 372 -16.02 -22.61 19.13
CA ASP A 372 -16.61 -23.65 19.95
C ASP A 372 -17.69 -23.13 20.89
N ASN A 373 -18.81 -23.83 20.79
CA ASN A 373 -19.92 -23.87 21.70
C ASN A 373 -19.50 -24.66 22.96
N SER A 374 -18.47 -24.19 23.67
CA SER A 374 -18.10 -24.72 24.99
C SER A 374 -18.06 -23.59 26.01
N ALA A 375 -19.00 -23.66 26.94
CA ALA A 375 -19.22 -22.71 28.01
C ALA A 375 -18.07 -22.72 29.02
N VAL A 376 -16.96 -22.06 28.72
CA VAL A 376 -15.98 -21.63 29.72
C VAL A 376 -15.57 -20.20 29.41
N ARG A 377 -16.12 -19.27 30.19
CA ARG A 377 -15.73 -17.86 30.21
C ARG A 377 -14.26 -17.72 30.62
N HIS A 378 -13.36 -17.72 29.66
CA HIS A 378 -12.03 -17.16 29.84
C HIS A 378 -12.02 -15.75 29.26
N VAL A 379 -11.79 -14.77 30.14
CA VAL A 379 -11.57 -13.36 29.82
C VAL A 379 -10.26 -13.27 29.05
N VAL A 380 -10.33 -13.35 27.72
CA VAL A 380 -9.21 -13.11 26.81
C VAL A 380 -9.16 -11.61 26.52
N SER A 381 -8.00 -11.01 26.72
CA SER A 381 -7.71 -9.63 26.30
C SER A 381 -7.94 -9.48 24.80
N GLN A 382 -8.86 -8.61 24.46
CA GLN A 382 -9.62 -8.51 23.23
C GLN A 382 -8.88 -7.77 22.10
N ASP A 383 -7.55 -7.72 22.06
CA ASP A 383 -6.86 -6.62 21.36
C ASP A 383 -6.03 -6.96 20.10
N GLU A 384 -5.67 -8.22 19.82
CA GLU A 384 -4.86 -8.52 18.60
C GLU A 384 -5.56 -9.35 17.51
N SER A 385 -6.68 -10.01 17.80
CA SER A 385 -7.44 -10.83 16.84
C SER A 385 -8.89 -10.36 16.61
N SER A 386 -9.27 -9.25 17.25
CA SER A 386 -10.63 -8.70 17.21
C SER A 386 -10.84 -7.66 16.13
N HIS A 387 -9.79 -6.99 15.64
CA HIS A 387 -9.91 -5.82 14.78
C HIS A 387 -9.79 -6.18 13.29
N LEU A 388 -10.76 -5.75 12.49
CA LEU A 388 -10.70 -5.89 11.04
C LEU A 388 -9.55 -5.07 10.44
N THR A 389 -8.53 -5.74 9.94
CA THR A 389 -7.38 -5.15 9.24
C THR A 389 -7.82 -4.37 7.99
N TYR A 390 -7.15 -3.27 7.63
CA TYR A 390 -7.47 -2.52 6.40
C TYR A 390 -7.48 -3.43 5.16
N GLN A 391 -6.47 -4.29 5.00
CA GLN A 391 -6.43 -5.25 3.91
C GLN A 391 -7.66 -6.17 3.90
N ASN A 392 -8.05 -6.73 5.06
CA ASN A 392 -9.18 -7.65 5.16
C ASN A 392 -10.50 -6.95 4.82
N ALA A 393 -10.71 -5.74 5.33
CA ALA A 393 -11.87 -4.91 5.00
C ALA A 393 -11.90 -4.56 3.51
N PHE A 394 -10.76 -4.22 2.93
CA PHE A 394 -10.65 -3.84 1.52
C PHE A 394 -10.88 -5.02 0.57
N THR A 395 -10.45 -6.24 0.94
CA THR A 395 -10.61 -7.44 0.11
C THR A 395 -11.90 -8.21 0.38
N MET A 396 -12.77 -7.71 1.27
CA MET A 396 -13.95 -8.44 1.69
C MET A 396 -14.91 -8.64 0.52
N THR A 397 -15.31 -9.89 0.27
CA THR A 397 -16.30 -10.21 -0.77
C THR A 397 -17.73 -10.05 -0.24
N GLU A 398 -18.70 -9.95 -1.15
CA GLU A 398 -20.13 -9.89 -0.79
C GLU A 398 -20.58 -11.14 -0.03
N GLU A 399 -20.09 -12.33 -0.41
CA GLU A 399 -20.42 -13.57 0.31
C GLU A 399 -19.88 -13.55 1.74
N GLN A 400 -18.62 -13.10 1.90
CA GLN A 400 -18.00 -12.98 3.22
C GLN A 400 -18.68 -11.91 4.07
N SER A 401 -19.22 -10.85 3.47
CA SER A 401 -19.93 -9.78 4.18
C SER A 401 -21.24 -10.24 4.82
N LEU A 402 -21.87 -11.27 4.26
CA LEU A 402 -23.10 -11.87 4.77
C LEU A 402 -22.87 -12.85 5.92
N GLU A 403 -21.66 -13.42 6.03
CA GLU A 403 -21.30 -14.43 7.02
C GLU A 403 -20.62 -13.86 8.28
N LEU A 404 -20.39 -12.54 8.37
CA LEU A 404 -19.77 -11.98 9.57
C LEU A 404 -20.71 -12.02 10.76
N ALA A 405 -20.13 -12.35 11.91
CA ALA A 405 -20.74 -12.07 13.20
C ALA A 405 -20.98 -10.56 13.36
N ASP A 406 -22.06 -10.20 14.06
CA ASP A 406 -22.52 -8.83 14.28
C ASP A 406 -21.38 -7.86 14.68
N ASP A 407 -20.54 -8.25 15.66
CA ASP A 407 -19.41 -7.42 16.12
C ASP A 407 -18.38 -7.08 15.03
N ARG A 408 -18.18 -7.98 14.06
CA ARG A 408 -17.25 -7.74 12.95
C ARG A 408 -17.91 -6.95 11.82
N LEU A 409 -19.22 -7.08 11.65
CA LEU A 409 -19.98 -6.25 10.72
C LEU A 409 -19.94 -4.79 11.18
N ASP A 410 -20.11 -4.53 12.48
CA ASP A 410 -20.00 -3.18 13.05
C ASP A 410 -18.61 -2.57 12.78
N GLN A 411 -17.53 -3.32 12.99
CA GLN A 411 -16.17 -2.86 12.67
C GLN A 411 -15.97 -2.60 11.17
N TYR A 412 -16.59 -3.40 10.31
CA TYR A 412 -16.56 -3.19 8.87
C TYR A 412 -17.30 -1.91 8.48
N LEU A 413 -18.45 -1.64 9.11
CA LEU A 413 -19.22 -0.40 8.91
C LEU A 413 -18.48 0.83 9.45
N ASP A 414 -17.84 0.74 10.61
CA ASP A 414 -16.96 1.78 11.15
C ASP A 414 -15.78 2.06 10.22
N TRP A 415 -15.17 1.01 9.65
CA TRP A 415 -14.13 1.15 8.64
C TRP A 415 -14.67 1.81 7.37
N TYR A 416 -15.86 1.40 6.91
CA TYR A 416 -16.51 1.96 5.72
C TYR A 416 -16.81 3.44 5.92
N GLU A 417 -17.30 3.83 7.10
CA GLU A 417 -17.44 5.23 7.48
C GLU A 417 -16.09 5.94 7.42
N GLY A 418 -15.11 5.49 8.19
CA GLY A 418 -13.83 6.18 8.34
C GLY A 418 -13.00 6.26 7.05
N ASN A 419 -13.27 5.40 6.06
CA ASN A 419 -12.45 5.26 4.85
C ASN A 419 -13.17 5.55 3.54
N ILE A 420 -14.49 5.41 3.46
CA ILE A 420 -15.27 5.59 2.23
C ILE A 420 -16.33 6.67 2.43
N ALA A 421 -17.16 6.56 3.47
CA ALA A 421 -18.32 7.42 3.66
C ALA A 421 -18.07 8.70 4.47
N SER A 422 -16.88 8.91 5.03
CA SER A 422 -16.52 10.16 5.71
C SER A 422 -16.44 11.30 4.68
N GLU A 423 -17.58 11.89 4.37
CA GLU A 423 -17.64 13.01 3.44
C GLU A 423 -17.20 14.27 4.20
N GLU A 424 -15.96 14.69 3.99
CA GLU A 424 -15.55 16.07 4.29
C GLU A 424 -16.36 16.97 3.35
N VAL A 425 -17.49 17.48 3.84
CA VAL A 425 -18.40 18.30 3.05
C VAL A 425 -17.64 19.49 2.49
N ARG A 426 -17.39 19.47 1.17
CA ARG A 426 -16.73 20.56 0.47
C ARG A 426 -17.59 21.81 0.58
N GLU A 427 -17.16 22.76 1.41
CA GLU A 427 -17.89 24.02 1.64
C GLU A 427 -17.86 24.96 0.43
N ARG A 428 -17.14 24.61 -0.64
CA ARG A 428 -16.80 25.52 -1.74
C ARG A 428 -17.27 24.98 -3.10
N GLY A 429 -17.68 25.90 -3.98
CA GLY A 429 -18.16 25.58 -5.33
C GLY A 429 -19.63 25.16 -5.40
N ARG A 430 -20.05 24.48 -6.48
CA ARG A 430 -21.43 23.95 -6.65
C ARG A 430 -21.85 23.03 -5.49
N ALA A 431 -20.90 22.31 -4.90
CA ALA A 431 -21.09 21.48 -3.71
C ALA A 431 -21.35 22.29 -2.44
N GLY A 432 -20.82 23.52 -2.33
CA GLY A 432 -21.09 24.44 -1.21
C GLY A 432 -22.55 24.89 -1.11
N ARG A 433 -23.26 24.97 -2.26
CA ARG A 433 -24.71 25.27 -2.30
C ARG A 433 -25.57 24.15 -1.72
N GLU A 434 -25.07 22.92 -1.77
CA GLU A 434 -25.72 21.74 -1.21
C GLU A 434 -25.10 21.34 0.14
N ALA A 435 -24.02 22.00 0.58
CA ALA A 435 -23.33 21.65 1.82
C ALA A 435 -24.23 21.79 3.05
N GLU A 436 -25.09 22.82 3.09
CA GLU A 436 -26.08 22.98 4.17
C GLU A 436 -27.16 21.88 4.11
N PHE A 437 -27.61 21.50 2.91
CA PHE A 437 -28.54 20.39 2.73
C PHE A 437 -27.91 19.05 3.15
N ARG A 438 -26.68 18.76 2.72
CA ARG A 438 -25.92 17.56 3.12
C ARG A 438 -25.67 17.54 4.62
N ARG A 439 -25.27 18.65 5.22
CA ARG A 439 -25.14 18.76 6.69
C ARG A 439 -26.46 18.49 7.41
N THR A 440 -27.57 18.99 6.87
CA THR A 440 -28.89 18.73 7.44
C THR A 440 -29.26 17.25 7.29
N LEU A 441 -28.95 16.64 6.16
CA LEU A 441 -29.15 15.20 5.91
C LEU A 441 -28.30 14.35 6.87
N PHE A 442 -27.00 14.65 7.03
CA PHE A 442 -26.13 13.98 8.01
C PHE A 442 -26.57 14.23 9.46
N ARG A 443 -27.23 15.36 9.77
CA ARG A 443 -27.84 15.60 11.09
C ARG A 443 -29.12 14.80 11.31
N MET A 444 -29.88 14.51 10.25
CA MET A 444 -31.08 13.66 10.32
C MET A 444 -30.72 12.19 10.53
N PHE A 445 -29.56 11.76 10.03
CA PHE A 445 -29.02 10.41 10.17
C PHE A 445 -27.63 10.46 10.83
N PRO A 446 -27.55 10.79 12.14
CA PRO A 446 -26.27 10.86 12.84
C PRO A 446 -25.58 9.50 12.82
N MET A 447 -24.34 9.46 12.34
CA MET A 447 -23.64 8.20 12.11
C MET A 447 -23.08 7.60 13.42
N HIS A 448 -22.72 8.40 14.44
CA HIS A 448 -22.28 7.87 15.75
C HIS A 448 -22.75 8.65 16.99
N ASN A 449 -22.85 7.90 18.11
CA ASN A 449 -22.92 8.40 19.49
C ASN A 449 -21.72 9.30 19.81
N VAL A 450 -22.00 10.51 20.31
CA VAL A 450 -21.05 11.62 20.52
C VAL A 450 -19.88 11.29 21.48
N GLU A 451 -19.87 10.14 22.15
CA GLU A 451 -18.87 9.79 23.18
C GLU A 451 -17.63 9.04 22.64
N SER A 452 -17.63 8.50 21.42
CA SER A 452 -16.51 7.68 20.91
C SER A 452 -15.44 8.47 20.15
N HIS A 453 -15.71 9.72 19.73
CA HIS A 453 -14.75 10.51 18.95
C HIS A 453 -13.58 11.10 19.75
N ASP A 454 -13.66 11.15 21.08
CA ASP A 454 -12.49 11.50 21.92
C ASP A 454 -11.46 10.35 22.01
N LYS A 455 -11.70 9.21 21.35
CA LYS A 455 -10.71 8.14 21.16
C LYS A 455 -9.98 8.18 19.82
N THR A 456 -10.35 9.08 18.91
CA THR A 456 -9.53 9.32 17.71
C THR A 456 -8.33 10.19 18.10
N SER A 457 -7.15 9.56 18.17
CA SER A 457 -5.82 10.11 18.52
C SER A 457 -5.35 10.03 19.99
N SER A 458 -5.82 9.05 20.78
CA SER A 458 -4.90 8.53 21.80
C SER A 458 -3.82 7.71 21.08
N PRO A 459 -2.51 7.94 21.30
CA PRO A 459 -1.47 7.09 20.74
C PRO A 459 -1.75 5.69 21.25
N ARG A 460 -2.14 4.80 20.32
CA ARG A 460 -2.56 3.42 20.58
C ARG A 460 -1.59 2.84 21.59
N ALA A 461 -2.13 2.55 22.78
CA ALA A 461 -1.33 2.09 23.89
C ALA A 461 -0.59 0.84 23.46
N LYS A 462 0.74 0.98 23.33
CA LYS A 462 1.76 -0.06 23.33
C LYS A 462 1.30 -1.39 22.70
N ALA A 463 1.90 -1.75 21.57
CA ALA A 463 2.29 -3.15 21.38
C ALA A 463 3.30 -3.48 22.50
N LYS A 464 2.81 -3.66 23.73
CA LYS A 464 3.54 -4.38 24.75
C LYS A 464 3.73 -5.75 24.12
N ILE A 465 4.97 -6.20 24.05
CA ILE A 465 5.25 -7.63 24.13
C ILE A 465 4.70 -8.04 25.51
N GLY A 466 3.40 -8.31 25.57
CA GLY A 466 2.65 -8.62 26.78
C GLY A 466 2.87 -10.07 27.10
N GLU A 467 3.42 -10.33 28.27
CA GLU A 467 3.88 -11.63 28.76
C GLU A 467 2.76 -12.55 29.28
N SER A 468 1.50 -12.39 28.84
CA SER A 468 0.45 -13.35 29.22
C SER A 468 -0.75 -13.32 28.26
N GLY A 469 -0.95 -14.44 27.55
CA GLY A 469 -2.08 -14.74 26.68
C GLY A 469 -1.65 -15.17 25.28
N ASN A 470 -1.53 -16.48 25.02
CA ASN A 470 -1.10 -17.07 23.74
C ASN A 470 0.15 -16.40 23.14
N THR A 471 1.10 -16.05 24.00
CA THR A 471 2.31 -15.32 23.60
C THR A 471 3.12 -16.11 22.56
N SER A 472 3.89 -15.42 21.72
CA SER A 472 4.88 -16.08 20.83
C SER A 472 5.81 -17.03 21.61
N ALA A 473 6.01 -16.78 22.92
CA ALA A 473 6.72 -17.68 23.82
C ALA A 473 5.92 -18.96 24.13
N GLU A 474 4.64 -18.88 24.44
CA GLU A 474 3.78 -20.05 24.64
C GLU A 474 3.71 -20.95 23.40
N LYS A 475 3.56 -20.36 22.20
CA LYS A 475 3.60 -21.10 20.93
C LYS A 475 4.93 -21.84 20.76
N LEU A 476 6.03 -21.15 21.06
CA LEU A 476 7.37 -21.73 20.99
C LEU A 476 7.55 -22.86 22.01
N ILE A 477 7.07 -22.69 23.25
CA ILE A 477 7.11 -23.73 24.29
C ILE A 477 6.32 -24.96 23.86
N GLN A 478 5.12 -24.78 23.30
CA GLN A 478 4.29 -25.90 22.84
C GLN A 478 4.97 -26.69 21.71
N VAL A 479 5.54 -25.99 20.71
CA VAL A 479 6.25 -26.64 19.61
C VAL A 479 7.51 -27.35 20.10
N GLN A 480 8.28 -26.72 21.00
CA GLN A 480 9.51 -27.31 21.52
C GLN A 480 9.23 -28.51 22.45
N ALA A 481 8.14 -28.49 23.22
CA ALA A 481 7.70 -29.62 24.03
C ALA A 481 7.27 -30.82 23.19
N ALA A 482 6.84 -30.59 21.93
CA ALA A 482 6.46 -31.65 21.00
C ALA A 482 7.66 -32.33 20.28
N LEU A 483 8.89 -31.86 20.50
CA LEU A 483 10.09 -32.46 19.90
C LEU A 483 10.31 -33.89 20.41
N ARG A 484 10.55 -34.83 19.50
CA ARG A 484 10.73 -36.25 19.83
C ARG A 484 12.20 -36.66 19.69
N PRO A 485 12.81 -37.33 20.69
CA PRO A 485 14.16 -37.84 20.54
C PRO A 485 14.22 -38.95 19.50
N GLN A 486 15.26 -38.92 18.65
CA GLN A 486 15.53 -39.96 17.66
C GLN A 486 16.42 -41.06 18.24
N ARG A 487 16.29 -42.27 17.69
CA ARG A 487 17.16 -43.40 18.04
C ARG A 487 18.57 -43.15 17.50
N ILE A 488 19.57 -43.21 18.37
CA ILE A 488 20.98 -43.05 18.00
C ILE A 488 21.53 -44.38 17.48
N VAL A 489 22.22 -44.34 16.34
CA VAL A 489 22.85 -45.52 15.72
C VAL A 489 24.33 -45.20 15.44
N THR A 490 25.23 -45.80 16.22
CA THR A 490 26.68 -45.53 16.17
C THR A 490 27.45 -46.42 15.20
N VAL A 491 26.85 -47.48 14.67
CA VAL A 491 27.57 -48.52 13.89
C VAL A 491 27.80 -48.05 12.44
N GLU A 492 29.05 -48.17 11.96
CA GLU A 492 29.51 -47.79 10.61
C GLU A 492 29.37 -48.92 9.57
N GLU A 493 28.94 -50.13 9.96
CA GLU A 493 29.07 -51.35 9.14
C GLU A 493 27.99 -51.60 8.08
N SER A 494 27.12 -50.64 7.75
CA SER A 494 26.30 -50.77 6.55
C SER A 494 26.08 -49.43 5.87
N ASP A 495 26.45 -49.34 4.59
CA ASP A 495 26.09 -48.25 3.67
C ASP A 495 24.57 -47.99 3.59
N ASP A 496 23.76 -48.87 4.19
CA ASP A 496 22.30 -48.86 4.19
C ASP A 496 21.62 -48.05 5.33
N VAL A 497 22.36 -47.41 6.26
CA VAL A 497 21.72 -46.58 7.31
C VAL A 497 21.54 -45.13 6.81
N PRO A 498 20.33 -44.70 6.42
CA PRO A 498 20.08 -43.32 6.01
C PRO A 498 20.38 -42.35 7.16
N ARG A 499 21.33 -41.44 6.94
CA ARG A 499 21.73 -40.40 7.89
C ARG A 499 20.98 -39.10 7.63
N THR A 500 20.85 -38.26 8.65
CA THR A 500 20.24 -36.93 8.48
C THR A 500 21.09 -36.11 7.51
N GLY A 501 20.44 -35.52 6.50
CA GLY A 501 21.11 -34.91 5.33
C GLY A 501 21.21 -35.81 4.10
N THR A 502 20.99 -37.12 4.21
CA THR A 502 20.79 -38.00 3.04
C THR A 502 19.37 -37.82 2.48
N SER A 503 19.23 -38.01 1.15
CA SER A 503 17.97 -37.84 0.41
C SER A 503 17.28 -36.47 0.56
N TYR A 504 18.05 -35.38 0.46
CA TYR A 504 17.53 -34.02 0.48
C TYR A 504 16.51 -33.77 -0.66
N HIS A 505 15.26 -33.49 -0.29
CA HIS A 505 14.19 -33.25 -1.25
C HIS A 505 14.16 -31.79 -1.71
N GLN A 506 14.09 -31.54 -3.02
CA GLN A 506 14.05 -30.21 -3.62
C GLN A 506 12.68 -29.93 -4.22
N TYR A 507 12.02 -28.87 -3.77
CA TYR A 507 10.73 -28.44 -4.29
C TYR A 507 10.94 -27.41 -5.40
N ARG A 508 10.33 -27.62 -6.57
CA ARG A 508 10.41 -26.74 -7.74
C ARG A 508 9.13 -25.96 -7.97
N ALA A 509 7.98 -26.55 -7.65
CA ALA A 509 6.67 -25.98 -7.86
C ALA A 509 5.90 -25.82 -6.54
N VAL A 510 4.96 -24.88 -6.52
CA VAL A 510 4.05 -24.68 -5.37
C VAL A 510 3.15 -25.89 -5.19
N GLU A 511 2.79 -26.56 -6.29
CA GLU A 511 1.93 -27.76 -6.33
C GLU A 511 2.57 -28.98 -5.65
N GLU A 512 3.89 -28.98 -5.45
CA GLU A 512 4.60 -30.05 -4.74
C GLU A 512 4.53 -29.88 -3.21
N LEU A 513 4.06 -28.72 -2.73
CA LEU A 513 3.95 -28.42 -1.32
C LEU A 513 2.60 -28.89 -0.78
N ASN A 514 2.63 -29.75 0.23
CA ASN A 514 1.41 -30.28 0.86
C ASN A 514 1.45 -30.08 2.39
N GLY A 515 0.28 -29.86 3.00
CA GLY A 515 0.10 -29.85 4.45
C GLY A 515 1.04 -28.88 5.17
N ALA A 516 1.81 -29.39 6.14
CA ALA A 516 2.72 -28.60 6.96
C ALA A 516 3.85 -27.94 6.15
N THR A 517 4.32 -28.59 5.07
CA THR A 517 5.36 -28.05 4.18
C THR A 517 4.89 -26.76 3.50
N GLN A 518 3.65 -26.77 2.99
CA GLN A 518 3.05 -25.58 2.37
C GLN A 518 2.90 -24.46 3.41
N ALA A 519 2.33 -24.76 4.57
CA ALA A 519 2.14 -23.80 5.65
C ALA A 519 3.48 -23.18 6.11
N PHE A 520 4.54 -23.97 6.20
CA PHE A 520 5.88 -23.49 6.53
C PHE A 520 6.43 -22.53 5.48
N HIS A 521 6.41 -22.92 4.21
CA HIS A 521 6.91 -22.06 3.13
C HIS A 521 6.09 -20.78 2.96
N GLU A 522 4.77 -20.83 3.20
CA GLU A 522 3.90 -19.65 3.20
C GLU A 522 4.25 -18.69 4.35
N LYS A 523 4.42 -19.19 5.57
CA LYS A 523 4.85 -18.37 6.71
C LYS A 523 6.24 -17.79 6.51
N ALA A 524 7.18 -18.57 5.98
CA ALA A 524 8.52 -18.09 5.64
C ALA A 524 8.48 -16.99 4.57
N ALA A 525 7.64 -17.15 3.53
CA ALA A 525 7.44 -16.15 2.48
C ALA A 525 6.83 -14.85 3.03
N GLN A 526 5.83 -14.95 3.92
CA GLN A 526 5.24 -13.80 4.62
C GLN A 526 6.27 -13.05 5.47
N LEU A 527 7.05 -13.75 6.29
CA LEU A 527 8.07 -13.15 7.17
C LEU A 527 9.22 -12.47 6.40
N ALA A 528 9.59 -13.01 5.25
CA ALA A 528 10.58 -12.39 4.36
C ALA A 528 9.99 -11.24 3.51
N GLY A 529 8.66 -11.15 3.42
CA GLY A 529 7.99 -10.17 2.58
C GLY A 529 8.22 -10.45 1.09
N TYR A 530 7.99 -11.67 0.65
CA TYR A 530 8.16 -12.05 -0.76
C TYR A 530 7.11 -13.09 -1.17
N PRO A 531 6.63 -13.12 -2.44
CA PRO A 531 5.66 -14.13 -2.85
C PRO A 531 6.21 -15.56 -2.73
N LEU A 532 5.34 -16.49 -2.37
CA LEU A 532 5.68 -17.92 -2.19
C LEU A 532 6.41 -18.51 -3.41
N LYS A 533 5.86 -18.29 -4.62
CA LYS A 533 6.46 -18.77 -5.87
C LYS A 533 7.88 -18.21 -6.10
N GLY A 534 8.09 -16.94 -5.76
CA GLY A 534 9.40 -16.31 -5.86
C GLY A 534 10.39 -16.85 -4.81
N MET A 535 9.90 -17.10 -3.60
CA MET A 535 10.68 -17.67 -2.51
C MET A 535 11.15 -19.09 -2.86
N LEU A 536 10.28 -19.97 -3.37
CA LEU A 536 10.67 -21.33 -3.79
C LEU A 536 11.76 -21.32 -4.86
N LYS A 537 11.64 -20.43 -5.85
CA LYS A 537 12.69 -20.26 -6.88
C LYS A 537 14.02 -19.79 -6.29
N ALA A 538 13.98 -18.89 -5.30
CA ALA A 538 15.18 -18.45 -4.60
C ALA A 538 15.82 -19.59 -3.80
N VAL A 539 15.02 -20.36 -3.07
CA VAL A 539 15.46 -21.55 -2.32
C VAL A 539 16.12 -22.56 -3.25
N PHE A 540 15.43 -22.94 -4.33
CA PHE A 540 15.97 -23.89 -5.32
C PHE A 540 17.29 -23.41 -5.95
N ALA A 541 17.43 -22.10 -6.21
CA ALA A 541 18.66 -21.54 -6.76
C ALA A 541 19.84 -21.66 -5.79
N ILE A 542 19.63 -21.42 -4.50
CA ILE A 542 20.68 -21.57 -3.48
C ILE A 542 20.97 -23.04 -3.18
N GLU A 543 19.96 -23.91 -3.17
CA GLU A 543 20.15 -25.36 -3.06
C GLU A 543 21.05 -25.90 -4.18
N ARG A 544 20.84 -25.45 -5.42
CA ARG A 544 21.71 -25.81 -6.55
C ARG A 544 23.15 -25.31 -6.37
N ARG A 545 23.33 -24.10 -5.81
CA ARG A 545 24.66 -23.57 -5.49
C ARG A 545 25.34 -24.40 -4.41
N LEU A 546 24.60 -24.85 -3.40
CA LEU A 546 25.11 -25.70 -2.33
C LEU A 546 25.51 -27.09 -2.85
N LEU A 547 24.70 -27.70 -3.73
CA LEU A 547 25.06 -28.95 -4.39
C LEU A 547 26.33 -28.83 -5.25
N GLN A 548 26.51 -27.69 -5.92
CA GLN A 548 27.74 -27.46 -6.69
C GLN A 548 28.95 -27.34 -5.76
N PHE A 549 28.82 -26.58 -4.67
CA PHE A 549 29.84 -26.45 -3.64
C PHE A 549 30.24 -27.81 -3.04
N GLU A 550 29.27 -28.67 -2.73
CA GLU A 550 29.52 -30.04 -2.24
C GLU A 550 30.31 -30.88 -3.27
N LYS A 551 29.94 -30.81 -4.56
CA LYS A 551 30.68 -31.51 -5.62
C LYS A 551 32.11 -31.02 -5.74
N ASP A 552 32.34 -29.73 -5.58
CA ASP A 552 33.67 -29.13 -5.70
C ASP A 552 34.54 -29.52 -4.48
N LEU A 553 33.98 -29.60 -3.28
CA LEU A 553 34.66 -30.16 -2.10
C LEU A 553 35.04 -31.63 -2.29
N ARG A 554 34.10 -32.46 -2.77
CA ARG A 554 34.38 -33.89 -3.03
C ARG A 554 35.48 -34.10 -4.07
N LYS A 555 35.63 -33.20 -5.03
CA LYS A 555 36.74 -33.23 -6.01
C LYS A 555 38.08 -32.83 -5.40
N GLN A 556 38.08 -31.93 -4.42
CA GLN A 556 39.30 -31.52 -3.72
C GLN A 556 39.79 -32.61 -2.74
N ASP A 557 38.85 -33.38 -2.17
CA ASP A 557 39.15 -34.48 -1.25
C ASP A 557 39.59 -35.79 -1.94
N GLN A 558 39.43 -35.90 -3.27
CA GLN A 558 40.02 -36.99 -4.05
C GLN A 558 41.43 -36.59 -4.45
N PRO A 559 42.49 -37.13 -3.83
CA PRO A 559 43.86 -36.88 -4.29
C PRO A 559 43.98 -37.34 -5.75
N GLU A 560 44.65 -36.55 -6.58
CA GLU A 560 45.02 -36.94 -7.94
C GLU A 560 45.85 -38.24 -7.86
N GLU A 561 45.22 -39.39 -8.07
CA GLU A 561 45.90 -40.65 -8.35
C GLU A 561 46.63 -40.47 -9.69
N SER A 562 47.91 -40.09 -9.60
CA SER A 562 48.88 -40.03 -10.70
C SER A 562 49.70 -41.31 -10.76
#